data_AF-A0A1I2LMI4-F1
#
_entry.id   AF-A0A1I2LMI4-F1
#
_cell.length_a   1.000
_cell.length_b   1.000
_cell.length_c   1.000
_cell.angle_alpha   90.00
_cell.angle_beta   90.00
_cell.angle_gamma   90.00
#
_symmetry.space_group_name_H-M   'P 1'
#
loop_
_entity.id
_entity.type
_entity.pdbx_description
1 polymer ?
#
loop_
_entity_poly.entity_id
_entity_poly.type
_entity_poly.pdbx_seq_one_letter_code
_entity_poly.pdbx_strand_id
1 'polypeptide(L)'
;MKNQLTTILFVLFCCLCSSNALAQEATRWRGENSEGKYPAPNLLQQWPADGPEVLWHFEELGDGYSTPAFANGKIYCTGMQDNIGYINIFQEDGTFLKKVKYAKEFEVSYPGTRPTPTIVGDLAYVSSGYGELVCVNLNSGKILWNKELKADFNAENIRFGFTESVLVDGEKVYFTPGGKEFNMVALNRMTGELIWKCAGKGQLSAYCTPQWIKLPQRQLLVTHTGDQIIAVDTQNGQLLWSYPHPNQYNIHPNTPIYKDGALFCFSGYGQGGVKLSLSEDGSEVTKVWSTSKMDNQMGGAMLLDGCIYGSGHKSRGWFCLDWETGEEKWHSTDMGNGAIIMAGDKFIIYSDRGELALVKPDATKFDIISKTKVKYGSAQHWAHPVVHNGILYVRHGKSLIAYKIST
;
A
#
# COMPACT_ATOMS: atom_id res chain seq x y z
N MET A 1 13.00 -17.09 66.11
CA MET A 1 13.45 -15.91 65.32
C MET A 1 14.43 -16.27 64.18
N LYS A 2 14.16 -17.34 63.43
CA LYS A 2 14.79 -17.66 62.13
C LYS A 2 13.72 -18.46 61.40
N ASN A 3 13.13 -17.92 60.33
CA ASN A 3 12.21 -18.56 59.36
C ASN A 3 11.07 -17.66 58.83
N GLN A 4 11.13 -16.34 59.00
CA GLN A 4 10.14 -15.45 58.35
C GLN A 4 10.71 -14.36 57.44
N LEU A 5 12.04 -14.18 57.37
CA LEU A 5 12.63 -13.16 56.49
C LEU A 5 12.93 -13.63 55.06
N THR A 6 12.97 -14.93 54.78
CA THR A 6 13.37 -15.44 53.46
C THR A 6 12.21 -15.53 52.46
N THR A 7 10.97 -15.52 52.93
CA THR A 7 9.78 -15.68 52.06
C THR A 7 9.29 -14.35 51.48
N ILE A 8 9.61 -13.22 52.11
CA ILE A 8 9.16 -11.89 51.65
C ILE A 8 10.06 -11.34 50.53
N LEU A 9 11.33 -11.78 50.44
CA LEU A 9 12.24 -11.36 49.37
C LEU A 9 12.00 -12.09 48.03
N PHE A 10 11.31 -13.24 48.04
CA PHE A 10 11.05 -14.01 46.82
C PHE A 10 9.74 -13.65 46.13
N VAL A 11 8.79 -13.03 46.84
CA VAL A 11 7.52 -12.56 46.26
C VAL A 11 7.67 -11.18 45.61
N LEU A 12 8.66 -10.37 46.02
CA LEU A 12 8.91 -9.06 45.38
C LEU A 12 9.68 -9.14 44.04
N PHE A 13 10.24 -10.30 43.67
CA PHE A 13 10.98 -10.46 42.41
C PHE A 13 10.13 -11.01 41.26
N CYS A 14 8.86 -11.35 41.52
CA CYS A 14 7.92 -11.83 40.48
C CYS A 14 6.84 -10.81 40.10
N CYS A 15 6.95 -9.56 40.55
CA CYS A 15 6.44 -8.43 39.78
C CYS A 15 7.46 -8.08 38.69
N LEU A 16 7.78 -9.07 37.85
CA LEU A 16 8.25 -8.80 36.51
C LEU A 16 7.15 -7.93 35.92
N CYS A 17 7.46 -6.65 35.74
CA CYS A 17 6.75 -5.78 34.84
C CYS A 17 6.62 -6.57 33.54
N SER A 18 5.46 -7.19 33.33
CA SER A 18 4.93 -7.45 32.01
C SER A 18 4.65 -6.07 31.44
N SER A 19 5.71 -5.30 31.16
CA SER A 19 5.69 -4.46 30.00
C SER A 19 5.37 -5.45 28.89
N ASN A 20 4.08 -5.53 28.55
CA ASN A 20 3.71 -5.73 27.17
C ASN A 20 4.48 -4.61 26.45
N ALA A 21 5.71 -4.90 26.06
CA ALA A 21 6.30 -4.26 24.93
C ALA A 21 5.33 -4.64 23.83
N LEU A 22 4.31 -3.80 23.65
CA LEU A 22 3.50 -3.81 22.45
C LEU A 22 4.54 -3.67 21.37
N ALA A 23 4.85 -4.79 20.71
CA ALA A 23 5.69 -4.77 19.53
C ALA A 23 5.02 -3.73 18.64
N GLN A 24 5.72 -2.62 18.39
CA GLN A 24 5.15 -1.54 17.61
C GLN A 24 4.93 -2.09 16.21
N GLU A 25 3.68 -2.35 15.87
CA GLU A 25 3.35 -2.91 14.57
C GLU A 25 3.68 -1.91 13.47
N ALA A 26 4.26 -2.40 12.40
CA ALA A 26 4.53 -1.59 11.23
C ALA A 26 3.22 -1.18 10.57
N THR A 27 3.11 0.09 10.16
CA THR A 27 2.04 0.49 9.26
C THR A 27 2.14 -0.27 7.94
N ARG A 28 1.00 -0.49 7.29
CA ARG A 28 0.95 -1.20 6.01
C ARG A 28 0.24 -0.34 4.97
N TRP A 29 0.80 -0.36 3.76
CA TRP A 29 0.15 0.19 2.57
C TRP A 29 -1.25 -0.39 2.43
N ARG A 30 -2.25 0.44 2.13
CA ARG A 30 -3.68 0.04 2.09
C ARG A 30 -4.22 -0.52 3.42
N GLY A 31 -3.68 -0.07 4.55
CA GLY A 31 -4.19 -0.44 5.87
C GLY A 31 -3.82 -1.87 6.26
N GLU A 32 -4.52 -2.39 7.26
CA GLU A 32 -4.24 -3.72 7.79
C GLU A 32 -4.36 -4.79 6.68
N ASN A 33 -3.38 -5.71 6.63
CA ASN A 33 -3.30 -6.79 5.63
C ASN A 33 -3.19 -6.34 4.15
N SER A 34 -2.99 -5.05 3.89
CA SER A 34 -2.81 -4.47 2.55
C SER A 34 -4.03 -4.55 1.61
N GLU A 35 -5.23 -4.71 2.16
CA GLU A 35 -6.45 -4.94 1.36
C GLU A 35 -7.19 -3.65 0.99
N GLY A 36 -6.96 -2.54 1.71
CA GLY A 36 -7.73 -1.30 1.55
C GLY A 36 -9.11 -1.40 2.17
N LYS A 37 -9.25 -2.23 3.21
CA LYS A 37 -10.46 -2.35 4.03
C LYS A 37 -10.23 -1.65 5.36
N TYR A 38 -11.12 -0.73 5.69
CA TYR A 38 -10.99 0.12 6.86
C TYR A 38 -12.25 0.04 7.71
N PRO A 39 -12.13 -0.17 9.04
CA PRO A 39 -13.25 -0.01 9.95
C PRO A 39 -13.82 1.41 9.88
N ALA A 40 -15.14 1.51 9.76
CA ALA A 40 -15.87 2.77 9.80
C ALA A 40 -17.20 2.57 10.53
N PRO A 41 -17.19 2.45 11.86
CA PRO A 41 -18.44 2.37 12.63
C PRO A 41 -19.25 3.65 12.42
N ASN A 42 -20.57 3.52 12.35
CA ASN A 42 -21.49 4.64 12.13
C ASN A 42 -21.21 5.44 10.85
N LEU A 43 -20.73 4.76 9.80
CA LEU A 43 -20.55 5.35 8.48
C LEU A 43 -21.86 6.00 8.00
N LEU A 44 -21.76 7.22 7.47
CA LEU A 44 -22.87 7.92 6.85
C LEU A 44 -23.48 7.06 5.74
N GLN A 45 -24.80 6.88 5.77
CA GLN A 45 -25.50 6.11 4.76
C GLN A 45 -25.59 6.84 3.42
N GLN A 46 -25.52 8.16 3.45
CA GLN A 46 -25.54 9.04 2.29
C GLN A 46 -24.75 10.32 2.62
N TRP A 47 -24.07 10.91 1.65
CA TRP A 47 -23.45 12.22 1.81
C TRP A 47 -24.41 13.35 1.41
N PRO A 48 -24.26 14.56 1.96
CA PRO A 48 -24.87 15.76 1.41
C PRO A 48 -24.52 15.96 -0.07
N ALA A 49 -25.34 16.74 -0.80
CA ALA A 49 -25.14 17.00 -2.23
C ALA A 49 -23.76 17.61 -2.55
N ASP A 50 -23.22 18.43 -1.65
CA ASP A 50 -21.88 19.04 -1.77
C ASP A 50 -20.72 18.11 -1.36
N GLY A 51 -21.04 16.89 -0.91
CA GLY A 51 -20.08 15.94 -0.33
C GLY A 51 -20.08 15.92 1.20
N PRO A 52 -19.29 15.03 1.80
CA PRO A 52 -19.08 15.00 3.25
C PRO A 52 -18.41 16.29 3.74
N GLU A 53 -18.64 16.64 5.00
CA GLU A 53 -18.03 17.81 5.65
C GLU A 53 -16.50 17.72 5.61
N VAL A 54 -15.84 18.80 5.23
CA VAL A 54 -14.38 18.93 5.32
C VAL A 54 -14.04 19.42 6.72
N LEU A 55 -13.37 18.58 7.51
CA LEU A 55 -12.91 18.93 8.85
C LEU A 55 -11.72 19.89 8.79
N TRP A 56 -10.77 19.57 7.91
CA TRP A 56 -9.59 20.38 7.65
C TRP A 56 -8.96 19.99 6.31
N HIS A 57 -8.10 20.86 5.79
CA HIS A 57 -7.23 20.58 4.66
C HIS A 57 -5.88 21.30 4.85
N PHE A 58 -4.83 20.78 4.23
CA PHE A 58 -3.47 21.35 4.28
C PHE A 58 -2.85 21.36 2.88
N GLU A 59 -2.54 22.54 2.35
CA GLU A 59 -2.14 22.78 0.94
C GLU A 59 -0.61 22.82 0.70
N GLU A 60 0.19 22.68 1.75
CA GLU A 60 1.65 22.80 1.70
C GLU A 60 2.36 21.45 1.85
N LEU A 61 1.69 20.35 1.51
CA LEU A 61 2.26 18.99 1.67
C LEU A 61 3.48 18.79 0.76
N GLY A 62 3.50 19.43 -0.40
CA GLY A 62 4.47 19.23 -1.47
C GLY A 62 4.01 18.21 -2.52
N ASP A 63 4.70 18.16 -3.65
CA ASP A 63 4.28 17.35 -4.80
C ASP A 63 4.32 15.84 -4.50
N GLY A 64 3.32 15.13 -5.02
CA GLY A 64 3.28 13.67 -4.97
C GLY A 64 1.89 13.06 -4.91
N TYR A 65 1.89 11.75 -4.69
CA TYR A 65 0.77 10.84 -4.89
C TYR A 65 0.69 9.75 -3.80
N SER A 66 1.52 9.83 -2.75
CA SER A 66 1.47 8.88 -1.64
C SER A 66 0.25 9.07 -0.76
N THR A 67 -0.05 8.07 0.06
CA THR A 67 -1.18 8.11 0.99
C THR A 67 -0.71 8.38 2.41
N PRO A 68 -1.59 8.91 3.29
CA PRO A 68 -1.22 9.07 4.69
C PRO A 68 -1.12 7.72 5.41
N ALA A 69 -0.09 7.56 6.23
CA ALA A 69 0.05 6.50 7.20
C ALA A 69 -0.30 7.02 8.61
N PHE A 70 -0.90 6.16 9.44
CA PHE A 70 -1.34 6.50 10.80
C PHE A 70 -0.59 5.63 11.80
N ALA A 71 0.13 6.26 12.73
CA ALA A 71 0.85 5.57 13.80
C ALA A 71 1.12 6.52 14.96
N ASN A 72 1.22 5.98 16.18
CA ASN A 72 1.59 6.75 17.38
C ASN A 72 0.75 8.04 17.59
N GLY A 73 -0.54 8.01 17.23
CA GLY A 73 -1.44 9.16 17.32
C GLY A 73 -1.08 10.31 16.37
N LYS A 74 -0.44 10.02 15.23
CA LYS A 74 0.01 11.01 14.24
C LYS A 74 -0.28 10.53 12.83
N ILE A 75 -0.29 11.50 11.91
CA ILE A 75 -0.42 11.29 10.47
C ILE A 75 0.93 11.55 9.81
N TYR A 76 1.36 10.65 8.93
CA TYR A 76 2.59 10.74 8.17
C TYR A 76 2.29 10.70 6.68
N CYS A 77 2.70 11.72 5.92
CA CYS A 77 2.49 11.71 4.47
C CYS A 77 3.69 12.36 3.75
N THR A 78 4.17 11.73 2.69
CA THR A 78 5.34 12.21 1.98
C THR A 78 4.99 13.35 1.03
N GLY A 79 5.90 14.28 0.80
CA GLY A 79 5.75 15.31 -0.22
C GLY A 79 7.09 15.88 -0.66
N MET A 80 7.15 16.32 -1.91
CA MET A 80 8.37 16.84 -2.51
C MET A 80 8.37 18.36 -2.51
N GLN A 81 9.50 18.95 -2.13
CA GLN A 81 9.77 20.38 -2.28
C GLN A 81 11.22 20.55 -2.71
N ASP A 82 11.46 21.39 -3.73
CA ASP A 82 12.81 21.65 -4.27
C ASP A 82 13.57 20.37 -4.65
N ASN A 83 12.87 19.42 -5.27
CA ASN A 83 13.35 18.08 -5.66
C ASN A 83 13.79 17.18 -4.48
N ILE A 84 13.44 17.57 -3.25
CA ILE A 84 13.73 16.79 -2.04
C ILE A 84 12.44 16.23 -1.47
N GLY A 85 12.44 14.94 -1.15
CA GLY A 85 11.38 14.27 -0.44
C GLY A 85 11.42 14.55 1.06
N TYR A 86 10.24 14.82 1.62
CA TYR A 86 10.01 14.99 3.04
C TYR A 86 8.89 14.06 3.52
N ILE A 87 8.95 13.60 4.76
CA ILE A 87 7.83 13.03 5.50
C ILE A 87 7.21 14.16 6.32
N ASN A 88 6.02 14.61 5.96
CA ASN A 88 5.23 15.58 6.73
C ASN A 88 4.52 14.86 7.86
N ILE A 89 4.55 15.45 9.06
CA ILE A 89 4.00 14.86 10.28
C ILE A 89 2.94 15.82 10.85
N PHE A 90 1.77 15.28 11.14
CA PHE A 90 0.63 16.00 11.72
C PHE A 90 0.16 15.29 12.99
N GLN A 91 -0.50 16.04 13.88
CA GLN A 91 -1.43 15.44 14.82
C GLN A 91 -2.67 14.92 14.07
N GLU A 92 -3.43 14.00 14.69
CA GLU A 92 -4.64 13.46 14.06
C GLU A 92 -5.74 14.50 13.80
N ASP A 93 -5.72 15.63 14.53
CA ASP A 93 -6.62 16.76 14.31
C ASP A 93 -6.25 17.64 13.10
N GLY A 94 -5.16 17.32 12.39
CA GLY A 94 -4.67 18.07 11.22
C GLY A 94 -3.62 19.14 11.54
N THR A 95 -3.26 19.34 12.81
CA THR A 95 -2.20 20.28 13.19
C THR A 95 -0.85 19.82 12.62
N PHE A 96 -0.29 20.60 11.70
CA PHE A 96 1.05 20.34 11.18
C PHE A 96 2.11 20.50 12.27
N LEU A 97 3.00 19.52 12.40
CA LEU A 97 4.06 19.51 13.41
C LEU A 97 5.40 19.88 12.80
N LYS A 98 5.84 19.12 11.80
CA LYS A 98 7.14 19.27 11.14
C LYS A 98 7.21 18.42 9.89
N LYS A 99 8.29 18.62 9.13
CA LYS A 99 8.70 17.74 8.03
C LYS A 99 10.11 17.19 8.25
N VAL A 100 10.33 15.93 7.89
CA VAL A 100 11.61 15.23 8.00
C VAL A 100 12.14 14.93 6.60
N LYS A 101 13.30 15.48 6.25
CA LYS A 101 13.97 15.22 4.96
C LYS A 101 14.43 13.77 4.89
N TYR A 102 14.30 13.13 3.72
CA TYR A 102 14.84 11.78 3.53
C TYR A 102 15.78 11.62 2.33
N ALA A 103 15.39 12.03 1.13
CA ALA A 103 16.17 11.77 -0.09
C ALA A 103 15.82 12.74 -1.23
N LYS A 104 16.58 12.68 -2.33
CA LYS A 104 16.17 13.32 -3.59
C LYS A 104 14.99 12.56 -4.18
N GLU A 105 14.03 13.28 -4.74
CA GLU A 105 12.82 12.74 -5.34
C GLU A 105 12.76 12.91 -6.86
N PHE A 106 11.92 12.10 -7.51
CA PHE A 106 11.79 12.06 -8.96
C PHE A 106 11.13 13.33 -9.51
N GLU A 107 11.87 14.06 -10.34
CA GLU A 107 11.52 15.38 -10.86
C GLU A 107 11.18 15.41 -12.36
N VAL A 108 11.22 14.27 -13.06
CA VAL A 108 11.15 14.27 -14.53
C VAL A 108 9.71 14.29 -15.05
N SER A 109 8.98 13.17 -14.92
CA SER A 109 7.60 13.04 -15.39
C SER A 109 6.69 12.72 -14.22
N TYR A 110 5.58 13.45 -14.12
CA TYR A 110 4.74 13.44 -12.92
C TYR A 110 5.58 13.60 -11.65
N PRO A 111 6.22 14.77 -11.44
CA PRO A 111 7.12 14.97 -10.31
C PRO A 111 6.43 14.72 -8.97
N GLY A 112 7.20 14.28 -7.97
CA GLY A 112 6.74 14.18 -6.59
C GLY A 112 6.91 12.80 -5.95
N THR A 113 6.55 12.74 -4.67
CA THR A 113 6.62 11.50 -3.87
C THR A 113 5.57 10.48 -4.34
N ARG A 114 5.86 9.19 -4.22
CA ARG A 114 4.94 8.11 -4.64
C ARG A 114 4.63 7.10 -3.52
N PRO A 115 5.62 6.55 -2.80
CA PRO A 115 5.34 5.52 -1.80
C PRO A 115 4.84 6.12 -0.50
N THR A 116 4.01 5.35 0.19
CA THR A 116 3.55 5.63 1.54
C THR A 116 4.64 5.19 2.52
N PRO A 117 5.03 6.04 3.49
CA PRO A 117 6.08 5.67 4.45
C PRO A 117 5.57 4.57 5.38
N THR A 118 6.43 3.58 5.63
CA THR A 118 6.16 2.54 6.62
C THR A 118 6.72 2.97 7.97
N ILE A 119 5.85 3.13 8.96
CA ILE A 119 6.19 3.64 10.29
C ILE A 119 6.25 2.48 11.28
N VAL A 120 7.35 2.40 12.03
CA VAL A 120 7.55 1.42 13.11
C VAL A 120 8.13 2.15 14.31
N GLY A 121 7.26 2.50 15.26
CA GLY A 121 7.67 3.35 16.38
C GLY A 121 8.15 4.72 15.93
N ASP A 122 9.35 5.09 16.35
CA ASP A 122 10.00 6.35 15.99
C ASP A 122 10.76 6.30 14.64
N LEU A 123 10.69 5.18 13.91
CA LEU A 123 11.38 5.00 12.64
C LEU A 123 10.41 5.03 11.47
N ALA A 124 10.85 5.63 10.37
CA ALA A 124 10.17 5.51 9.08
C ALA A 124 11.10 4.87 8.04
N TYR A 125 10.51 3.98 7.25
CA TYR A 125 11.12 3.36 6.08
C TYR A 125 10.42 3.88 4.84
N VAL A 126 11.18 4.50 3.95
CA VAL A 126 10.63 5.13 2.74
C VAL A 126 11.63 5.03 1.60
N SER A 127 11.17 4.66 0.41
CA SER A 127 11.95 4.77 -0.82
C SER A 127 11.65 6.08 -1.53
N SER A 128 12.63 6.71 -2.17
CA SER A 128 12.37 7.82 -3.10
C SER A 128 11.94 7.32 -4.48
N GLY A 129 11.49 8.24 -5.34
CA GLY A 129 11.30 8.02 -6.78
C GLY A 129 12.58 7.73 -7.57
N TYR A 130 13.76 7.80 -6.93
CA TYR A 130 15.02 7.27 -7.45
C TYR A 130 15.40 5.91 -6.87
N GLY A 131 14.53 5.34 -6.02
CA GLY A 131 14.75 4.07 -5.34
C GLY A 131 15.83 4.13 -4.27
N GLU A 132 16.03 5.31 -3.66
CA GLU A 132 16.81 5.44 -2.43
C GLU A 132 15.94 5.00 -1.25
N LEU A 133 16.16 3.79 -0.72
CA LEU A 133 15.49 3.29 0.47
C LEU A 133 16.22 3.79 1.71
N VAL A 134 15.53 4.52 2.57
CA VAL A 134 16.09 5.07 3.80
C VAL A 134 15.36 4.57 5.04
N CYS A 135 16.10 4.46 6.14
CA CYS A 135 15.52 4.44 7.49
C CYS A 135 15.86 5.76 8.18
N VAL A 136 14.83 6.47 8.63
CA VAL A 136 14.97 7.77 9.29
C VAL A 136 14.34 7.74 10.66
N ASN A 137 15.03 8.32 11.64
CA ASN A 137 14.46 8.58 12.95
C ASN A 137 13.57 9.82 12.88
N LEU A 138 12.27 9.65 13.10
CA LEU A 138 11.24 10.70 12.95
C LEU A 138 11.37 11.83 13.98
N ASN A 139 12.01 11.56 15.12
CA ASN A 139 12.19 12.56 16.19
C ASN A 139 13.36 13.50 15.89
N SER A 140 14.53 12.95 15.62
CA SER A 140 15.77 13.70 15.33
C SER A 140 15.91 14.13 13.86
N GLY A 141 15.21 13.46 12.94
CA GLY A 141 15.38 13.63 11.50
C GLY A 141 16.66 12.99 10.95
N LYS A 142 17.40 12.23 11.76
CA LYS A 142 18.65 11.57 11.34
C LYS A 142 18.34 10.33 10.50
N ILE A 143 18.96 10.25 9.32
CA ILE A 143 19.02 9.01 8.52
C ILE A 143 19.94 8.02 9.27
N LEU A 144 19.42 6.84 9.59
CA LEU A 144 20.15 5.78 10.27
C LEU A 144 20.94 4.92 9.28
N TRP A 145 20.34 4.65 8.13
CA TRP A 145 20.97 3.98 6.99
C TRP A 145 20.23 4.34 5.70
N ASN A 146 20.92 4.19 4.56
CA ASN A 146 20.37 4.38 3.22
C ASN A 146 20.88 3.29 2.27
N LYS A 147 20.07 2.97 1.25
CA LYS A 147 20.38 2.03 0.17
C LYS A 147 19.93 2.58 -1.17
N GLU A 148 20.79 2.49 -2.19
CA GLU A 148 20.55 3.03 -3.52
C GLU A 148 20.46 1.90 -4.56
N LEU A 149 19.53 2.02 -5.52
CA LEU A 149 19.34 1.02 -6.59
C LEU A 149 20.66 0.63 -7.27
N LYS A 150 21.41 1.61 -7.76
CA LYS A 150 22.62 1.36 -8.56
C LYS A 150 23.79 0.89 -7.69
N ALA A 151 24.05 1.59 -6.59
CA ALA A 151 25.24 1.35 -5.77
C ALA A 151 25.15 0.06 -4.95
N ASP A 152 23.99 -0.24 -4.37
CA ASP A 152 23.83 -1.40 -3.47
C ASP A 152 23.26 -2.65 -4.17
N PHE A 153 22.50 -2.48 -5.26
CA PHE A 153 21.72 -3.57 -5.86
C PHE A 153 22.02 -3.82 -7.34
N ASN A 154 22.91 -3.04 -7.96
CA ASN A 154 23.16 -3.10 -9.41
C ASN A 154 21.84 -3.04 -10.22
N ALA A 155 20.92 -2.21 -9.73
CA ALA A 155 19.58 -1.98 -10.27
C ALA A 155 19.52 -0.62 -10.94
N GLU A 156 18.48 -0.42 -11.74
CA GLU A 156 18.26 0.82 -12.50
C GLU A 156 16.90 1.40 -12.15
N ASN A 157 16.77 2.72 -12.25
CA ASN A 157 15.48 3.37 -12.08
C ASN A 157 14.54 3.04 -13.24
N ILE A 158 13.25 3.18 -13.00
CA ILE A 158 12.17 2.83 -13.93
C ILE A 158 11.53 4.08 -14.54
N ARG A 159 10.82 3.89 -15.67
CA ARG A 159 10.37 4.96 -16.59
C ARG A 159 9.74 6.19 -15.94
N PHE A 160 8.87 5.95 -14.96
CA PHE A 160 8.10 6.98 -14.24
C PHE A 160 8.50 7.14 -12.77
N GLY A 161 9.76 6.84 -12.44
CA GLY A 161 10.29 6.87 -11.07
C GLY A 161 9.89 5.64 -10.27
N PHE A 162 10.70 5.29 -9.28
CA PHE A 162 10.50 4.13 -8.43
C PHE A 162 9.31 4.32 -7.47
N THR A 163 8.58 3.24 -7.15
CA THR A 163 7.60 3.25 -6.05
C THR A 163 7.44 1.86 -5.46
N GLU A 164 7.59 1.76 -4.15
CA GLU A 164 7.24 0.60 -3.34
C GLU A 164 7.05 1.09 -1.91
N SER A 165 5.88 0.84 -1.31
CA SER A 165 5.70 1.09 0.11
C SER A 165 6.22 -0.15 0.85
N VAL A 166 7.45 -0.09 1.36
CA VAL A 166 8.16 -1.29 1.83
C VAL A 166 7.43 -2.01 2.97
N LEU A 167 7.48 -3.33 2.96
CA LEU A 167 6.92 -4.15 4.03
C LEU A 167 7.98 -4.38 5.12
N VAL A 168 7.58 -4.21 6.37
CA VAL A 168 8.42 -4.51 7.53
C VAL A 168 7.80 -5.62 8.36
N ASP A 169 8.58 -6.67 8.63
CA ASP A 169 8.19 -7.77 9.51
C ASP A 169 9.33 -8.09 10.49
N GLY A 170 9.08 -7.86 11.78
CA GLY A 170 10.06 -8.04 12.83
C GLY A 170 11.36 -7.25 12.58
N GLU A 171 12.43 -7.95 12.23
CA GLU A 171 13.76 -7.38 11.95
C GLU A 171 14.02 -7.14 10.47
N LYS A 172 13.09 -7.48 9.57
CA LYS A 172 13.27 -7.43 8.12
C LYS A 172 12.51 -6.27 7.49
N VAL A 173 13.16 -5.58 6.56
CA VAL A 173 12.52 -4.73 5.55
C VAL A 173 12.65 -5.46 4.22
N TYR A 174 11.53 -5.67 3.53
CA TYR A 174 11.51 -6.24 2.19
C TYR A 174 11.43 -5.14 1.14
N PHE A 175 12.23 -5.29 0.09
CA PHE A 175 12.37 -4.31 -0.96
C PHE A 175 12.58 -5.01 -2.30
N THR A 176 12.04 -4.43 -3.37
CA THR A 176 12.11 -4.95 -4.74
C THR A 176 12.86 -3.94 -5.63
N PRO A 177 14.20 -3.82 -5.51
CA PRO A 177 15.00 -2.92 -6.32
C PRO A 177 14.79 -3.12 -7.83
N GLY A 178 14.50 -4.36 -8.25
CA GLY A 178 14.68 -4.78 -9.62
C GLY A 178 16.14 -5.11 -9.91
N GLY A 179 16.41 -5.82 -10.99
CA GLY A 179 17.77 -6.15 -11.42
C GLY A 179 18.08 -7.64 -11.34
N LYS A 180 19.24 -8.01 -11.90
CA LYS A 180 19.58 -9.41 -12.23
C LYS A 180 19.85 -10.29 -11.01
N GLU A 181 20.41 -9.71 -9.95
CA GLU A 181 20.80 -10.46 -8.74
C GLU A 181 19.97 -10.11 -7.50
N PHE A 182 19.56 -8.85 -7.41
CA PHE A 182 18.86 -8.27 -6.26
C PHE A 182 17.44 -7.88 -6.65
N ASN A 183 16.75 -8.76 -7.38
CA ASN A 183 15.42 -8.48 -7.88
C ASN A 183 14.45 -8.20 -6.72
N MET A 184 14.57 -8.98 -5.64
CA MET A 184 13.99 -8.73 -4.32
C MET A 184 15.02 -9.02 -3.23
N VAL A 185 14.99 -8.26 -2.14
CA VAL A 185 15.90 -8.42 -1.00
C VAL A 185 15.14 -8.34 0.32
N ALA A 186 15.71 -8.94 1.37
CA ALA A 186 15.42 -8.58 2.74
C ALA A 186 16.65 -7.93 3.36
N LEU A 187 16.43 -6.83 4.06
CA LEU A 187 17.44 -6.09 4.78
C LEU A 187 17.15 -6.12 6.28
N ASN A 188 18.18 -6.08 7.11
CA ASN A 188 18.01 -5.81 8.53
C ASN A 188 17.44 -4.40 8.71
N ARG A 189 16.29 -4.27 9.36
CA ARG A 189 15.59 -2.98 9.47
C ARG A 189 16.35 -1.95 10.30
N MET A 190 17.26 -2.37 11.16
CA MET A 190 18.02 -1.47 12.03
C MET A 190 19.33 -1.03 11.40
N THR A 191 19.98 -1.87 10.59
CA THR A 191 21.31 -1.60 10.01
C THR A 191 21.31 -1.38 8.50
N GLY A 192 20.27 -1.82 7.79
CA GLY A 192 20.20 -1.83 6.32
C GLY A 192 21.06 -2.92 5.68
N GLU A 193 21.68 -3.80 6.47
CA GLU A 193 22.52 -4.89 5.96
C GLU A 193 21.67 -5.96 5.27
N LEU A 194 22.21 -6.55 4.20
CA LEU A 194 21.55 -7.60 3.45
C LEU A 194 21.39 -8.87 4.31
N ILE A 195 20.16 -9.36 4.44
CA ILE A 195 19.86 -10.66 5.07
C ILE A 195 19.81 -11.74 4.00
N TRP A 196 19.03 -11.51 2.94
CA TRP A 196 18.97 -12.39 1.78
C TRP A 196 18.68 -11.61 0.50
N LYS A 197 19.04 -12.18 -0.64
CA LYS A 197 18.69 -11.68 -1.97
C LYS A 197 18.04 -12.77 -2.82
N CYS A 198 17.14 -12.37 -3.70
CA CYS A 198 16.50 -13.20 -4.69
C CYS A 198 16.74 -12.60 -6.07
N ALA A 199 17.33 -13.39 -6.97
CA ALA A 199 17.51 -12.98 -8.37
C ALA A 199 16.18 -12.93 -9.15
N GLY A 200 15.10 -13.53 -8.61
CA GLY A 200 13.79 -13.57 -9.26
C GLY A 200 13.91 -14.06 -10.71
N LYS A 201 13.45 -13.23 -11.65
CA LYS A 201 13.68 -13.42 -13.10
C LYS A 201 14.60 -12.35 -13.70
N GLY A 202 15.30 -11.61 -12.84
CA GLY A 202 16.28 -10.60 -13.22
C GLY A 202 15.68 -9.36 -13.90
N GLN A 203 14.43 -9.05 -13.58
CA GLN A 203 13.66 -7.99 -14.24
C GLN A 203 13.70 -6.68 -13.46
N LEU A 204 13.33 -5.59 -14.13
CA LEU A 204 13.12 -4.30 -13.48
C LEU A 204 11.99 -4.39 -12.43
N SER A 205 12.04 -3.50 -11.44
CA SER A 205 10.91 -3.27 -10.55
C SER A 205 9.70 -2.75 -11.36
N ALA A 206 8.50 -2.90 -10.82
CA ALA A 206 7.28 -2.57 -11.55
C ALA A 206 6.22 -1.88 -10.69
N TYR A 207 6.64 -0.97 -9.81
CA TYR A 207 5.75 -0.09 -9.05
C TYR A 207 4.88 -0.80 -7.99
N CYS A 208 5.09 -2.10 -7.79
CA CYS A 208 4.21 -2.97 -7.01
C CYS A 208 4.69 -3.07 -5.56
N THR A 209 3.79 -2.76 -4.62
CA THR A 209 4.00 -3.13 -3.21
C THR A 209 3.60 -4.60 -3.03
N PRO A 210 4.50 -5.49 -2.56
CA PRO A 210 4.23 -6.91 -2.46
C PRO A 210 3.04 -7.25 -1.55
N GLN A 211 2.29 -8.29 -1.91
CA GLN A 211 1.31 -8.92 -1.04
C GLN A 211 2.00 -9.94 -0.14
N TRP A 212 1.81 -9.81 1.17
CA TRP A 212 2.32 -10.76 2.16
C TRP A 212 1.28 -11.82 2.48
N ILE A 213 1.65 -13.08 2.27
CA ILE A 213 0.77 -14.23 2.47
C ILE A 213 1.36 -15.09 3.57
N LYS A 214 0.55 -15.34 4.59
CA LYS A 214 0.89 -16.22 5.72
C LYS A 214 0.14 -17.54 5.56
N LEU A 215 0.85 -18.56 5.14
CA LEU A 215 0.36 -19.95 5.13
C LEU A 215 0.79 -20.63 6.43
N PRO A 216 0.13 -21.73 6.84
CA PRO A 216 0.55 -22.48 8.03
C PRO A 216 2.01 -22.96 7.98
N GLN A 217 2.51 -23.29 6.79
CA GLN A 217 3.84 -23.86 6.59
C GLN A 217 4.92 -22.83 6.23
N ARG A 218 4.54 -21.67 5.65
CA ARG A 218 5.49 -20.64 5.25
C ARG A 218 4.85 -19.29 5.03
N GLN A 219 5.68 -18.26 4.91
CA GLN A 219 5.27 -16.92 4.56
C GLN A 219 5.98 -16.48 3.29
N LEU A 220 5.23 -15.94 2.33
CA LEU A 220 5.76 -15.51 1.03
C LEU A 220 5.33 -14.08 0.69
N LEU A 221 6.13 -13.45 -0.15
CA LEU A 221 5.83 -12.16 -0.78
C LEU A 221 5.52 -12.41 -2.24
N VAL A 222 4.36 -11.94 -2.70
CA VAL A 222 3.96 -11.98 -4.10
C VAL A 222 3.98 -10.57 -4.67
N THR A 223 4.75 -10.34 -5.71
CA THR A 223 4.86 -9.02 -6.36
C THR A 223 4.97 -9.14 -7.87
N HIS A 224 4.66 -8.05 -8.58
CA HIS A 224 5.00 -7.89 -9.99
C HIS A 224 6.38 -7.25 -10.15
N THR A 225 7.16 -7.86 -11.03
CA THR A 225 8.32 -7.25 -11.68
C THR A 225 7.99 -7.06 -13.17
N GLY A 226 8.92 -6.53 -13.97
CA GLY A 226 8.61 -6.01 -15.31
C GLY A 226 7.64 -6.85 -16.17
N ASP A 227 7.86 -8.16 -16.29
CA ASP A 227 6.98 -9.07 -17.03
C ASP A 227 6.54 -10.30 -16.24
N GLN A 228 6.80 -10.35 -14.94
CA GLN A 228 6.61 -11.56 -14.13
C GLN A 228 5.92 -11.21 -12.83
N ILE A 229 4.97 -12.04 -12.43
CA ILE A 229 4.60 -12.19 -11.02
C ILE A 229 5.62 -13.15 -10.42
N ILE A 230 6.18 -12.82 -9.27
CA ILE A 230 7.10 -13.70 -8.54
C ILE A 230 6.58 -13.92 -7.12
N ALA A 231 6.85 -15.12 -6.57
CA ALA A 231 6.71 -15.40 -5.16
C ALA A 231 8.05 -15.76 -4.53
N VAL A 232 8.37 -15.09 -3.44
CA VAL A 232 9.63 -15.27 -2.72
C VAL A 232 9.34 -15.66 -1.28
N ASP A 233 10.01 -16.68 -0.79
CA ASP A 233 9.95 -17.08 0.60
C ASP A 233 10.60 -16.01 1.50
N THR A 234 9.86 -15.55 2.50
CA THR A 234 10.28 -14.47 3.40
C THR A 234 11.41 -14.87 4.36
N GLN A 235 11.58 -16.18 4.59
CA GLN A 235 12.58 -16.72 5.51
C GLN A 235 13.97 -16.59 4.90
N ASN A 236 14.15 -17.01 3.66
CA ASN A 236 15.46 -17.24 3.05
C ASN A 236 15.65 -16.60 1.65
N GLY A 237 14.61 -15.97 1.07
CA GLY A 237 14.70 -15.35 -0.25
C GLY A 237 14.60 -16.33 -1.43
N GLN A 238 14.22 -17.59 -1.18
CA GLN A 238 14.03 -18.57 -2.23
C GLN A 238 12.89 -18.14 -3.16
N LEU A 239 13.17 -18.12 -4.47
CA LEU A 239 12.11 -18.02 -5.48
C LEU A 239 11.30 -19.32 -5.43
N LEU A 240 10.02 -19.22 -5.09
CA LEU A 240 9.10 -20.36 -5.05
C LEU A 240 8.56 -20.63 -6.46
N TRP A 241 8.00 -19.60 -7.08
CA TRP A 241 7.45 -19.69 -8.43
C TRP A 241 7.45 -18.32 -9.12
N SER A 242 7.21 -18.34 -10.43
CA SER A 242 7.03 -17.16 -11.26
C SER A 242 5.97 -17.41 -12.33
N TYR A 243 5.22 -16.37 -12.70
CA TYR A 243 4.20 -16.45 -13.74
C TYR A 243 4.32 -15.25 -14.70
N PRO A 244 4.43 -15.46 -16.04
CA PRO A 244 4.51 -14.37 -16.99
C PRO A 244 3.22 -13.54 -17.04
N HIS A 245 3.33 -12.23 -16.81
CA HIS A 245 2.22 -11.29 -16.87
C HIS A 245 2.68 -9.92 -17.42
N PRO A 246 3.22 -9.87 -18.65
CA PRO A 246 3.79 -8.66 -19.24
C PRO A 246 2.73 -7.60 -19.52
N ASN A 247 3.17 -6.34 -19.63
CA ASN A 247 2.44 -5.34 -20.38
C ASN A 247 3.43 -4.46 -21.16
N GLN A 248 2.91 -3.67 -22.09
CA GLN A 248 3.74 -2.88 -23.02
C GLN A 248 4.69 -1.85 -22.36
N TYR A 249 4.57 -1.58 -21.05
CA TYR A 249 5.35 -0.54 -20.36
C TYR A 249 6.00 -0.99 -19.04
N ASN A 250 5.88 -2.27 -18.66
CA ASN A 250 6.36 -2.81 -17.38
C ASN A 250 5.83 -2.05 -16.13
N ILE A 251 4.57 -1.59 -16.20
CA ILE A 251 3.91 -0.81 -15.12
C ILE A 251 2.86 -1.67 -14.44
N HIS A 252 3.10 -2.07 -13.19
CA HIS A 252 2.21 -2.95 -12.42
C HIS A 252 1.96 -2.44 -10.98
N PRO A 253 1.41 -1.23 -10.79
CA PRO A 253 1.27 -0.59 -9.48
C PRO A 253 0.10 -1.14 -8.63
N ASN A 254 -0.34 -2.37 -8.90
CA ASN A 254 -1.43 -3.01 -8.18
C ASN A 254 -0.89 -4.14 -7.30
N THR A 255 -1.14 -4.06 -6.01
CA THR A 255 -0.86 -5.16 -5.07
C THR A 255 -1.78 -6.35 -5.40
N PRO A 256 -1.25 -7.58 -5.54
CA PRO A 256 -2.07 -8.78 -5.73
C PRO A 256 -3.09 -8.99 -4.62
N ILE A 257 -4.29 -9.45 -4.96
CA ILE A 257 -5.29 -9.86 -3.97
C ILE A 257 -5.07 -11.33 -3.63
N TYR A 258 -5.07 -11.68 -2.35
CA TYR A 258 -5.03 -13.06 -1.88
C TYR A 258 -6.28 -13.40 -1.07
N LYS A 259 -6.92 -14.54 -1.36
CA LYS A 259 -8.04 -15.08 -0.58
C LYS A 259 -8.14 -16.58 -0.76
N ASP A 260 -8.20 -17.31 0.35
CA ASP A 260 -8.51 -18.74 0.42
C ASP A 260 -7.72 -19.60 -0.57
N GLY A 261 -6.39 -19.45 -0.57
CA GLY A 261 -5.52 -20.23 -1.46
C GLY A 261 -5.51 -19.77 -2.92
N ALA A 262 -6.12 -18.63 -3.26
CA ALA A 262 -6.08 -18.08 -4.59
C ALA A 262 -5.58 -16.63 -4.61
N LEU A 263 -4.91 -16.28 -5.70
CA LEU A 263 -4.39 -14.96 -6.02
C LEU A 263 -5.14 -14.38 -7.19
N PHE A 264 -5.37 -13.07 -7.18
CA PHE A 264 -5.71 -12.32 -8.38
C PHE A 264 -4.71 -11.20 -8.60
N CYS A 265 -3.98 -11.35 -9.70
CA CYS A 265 -2.93 -10.44 -10.14
C CYS A 265 -3.42 -9.73 -11.39
N PHE A 266 -3.29 -8.41 -11.45
CA PHE A 266 -3.94 -7.64 -12.51
C PHE A 266 -3.15 -6.39 -12.89
N SER A 267 -3.31 -5.99 -14.14
CA SER A 267 -2.47 -4.98 -14.78
C SER A 267 -3.23 -4.24 -15.88
N GLY A 268 -2.78 -3.02 -16.14
CA GLY A 268 -3.39 -2.13 -17.12
C GLY A 268 -3.01 -2.43 -18.56
N TYR A 269 -3.25 -1.44 -19.41
CA TYR A 269 -2.82 -1.44 -20.81
C TYR A 269 -3.34 -2.61 -21.65
N GLY A 270 -4.51 -3.16 -21.28
CA GLY A 270 -5.15 -4.29 -21.94
C GLY A 270 -4.66 -5.66 -21.50
N GLN A 271 -3.74 -5.74 -20.53
CA GLN A 271 -3.26 -7.02 -20.01
C GLN A 271 -4.36 -7.72 -19.19
N GLY A 272 -5.08 -6.97 -18.36
CA GLY A 272 -6.17 -7.51 -17.56
C GLY A 272 -5.68 -8.25 -16.32
N GLY A 273 -6.44 -9.25 -15.89
CA GLY A 273 -6.19 -10.00 -14.67
C GLY A 273 -6.11 -11.51 -14.87
N VAL A 274 -5.40 -12.16 -13.95
CA VAL A 274 -5.26 -13.61 -13.87
C VAL A 274 -5.55 -14.08 -12.45
N LYS A 275 -6.45 -15.07 -12.30
CA LYS A 275 -6.61 -15.83 -11.06
C LYS A 275 -5.68 -17.03 -11.07
N LEU A 276 -4.87 -17.14 -10.03
CA LEU A 276 -3.93 -18.25 -9.81
C LEU A 276 -4.34 -19.00 -8.54
N SER A 277 -4.46 -20.32 -8.61
CA SER A 277 -4.57 -21.16 -7.41
C SER A 277 -3.17 -21.38 -6.87
N LEU A 278 -2.97 -21.13 -5.58
CA LEU A 278 -1.73 -21.35 -4.84
C LEU A 278 -1.82 -22.70 -4.11
N SER A 279 -0.76 -23.52 -4.19
CA SER A 279 -0.70 -24.74 -3.40
C SER A 279 -0.76 -24.46 -1.90
N GLU A 280 -1.20 -25.42 -1.09
CA GLU A 280 -1.30 -25.27 0.37
C GLU A 280 0.04 -24.87 1.02
N ASP A 281 1.15 -25.38 0.49
CA ASP A 281 2.49 -25.05 0.94
C ASP A 281 3.07 -23.79 0.28
N GLY A 282 2.38 -23.18 -0.69
CA GLY A 282 2.79 -21.98 -1.40
C GLY A 282 3.92 -22.15 -2.41
N SER A 283 4.36 -23.38 -2.69
CA SER A 283 5.48 -23.65 -3.60
C SER A 283 5.15 -23.53 -5.08
N GLU A 284 3.88 -23.60 -5.46
CA GLU A 284 3.46 -23.57 -6.86
C GLU A 284 2.15 -22.82 -7.07
N VAL A 285 1.92 -22.40 -8.32
CA VAL A 285 0.67 -21.81 -8.76
C VAL A 285 0.18 -22.46 -10.05
N THR A 286 -1.14 -22.57 -10.18
CA THR A 286 -1.81 -22.97 -11.42
C THR A 286 -2.79 -21.89 -11.85
N LYS A 287 -2.87 -21.62 -13.16
CA LYS A 287 -3.84 -20.67 -13.69
C LYS A 287 -5.25 -21.27 -13.59
N VAL A 288 -6.16 -20.53 -12.96
CA VAL A 288 -7.59 -20.87 -12.93
C VAL A 288 -8.29 -20.24 -14.13
N TRP A 289 -8.24 -18.91 -14.24
CA TRP A 289 -8.80 -18.16 -15.36
C TRP A 289 -8.06 -16.83 -15.57
N SER A 290 -8.30 -16.18 -16.70
CA SER A 290 -7.78 -14.86 -17.03
C SER A 290 -8.80 -14.04 -17.80
N THR A 291 -8.74 -12.72 -17.70
CA THR A 291 -9.65 -11.78 -18.36
C THR A 291 -8.91 -10.54 -18.82
N SER A 292 -9.24 -10.00 -19.98
CA SER A 292 -8.75 -8.70 -20.46
C SER A 292 -9.68 -7.54 -20.13
N LYS A 293 -10.84 -7.82 -19.53
CA LYS A 293 -11.91 -6.84 -19.29
C LYS A 293 -11.54 -5.84 -18.20
N MET A 294 -11.21 -6.31 -17.00
CA MET A 294 -10.78 -5.44 -15.89
C MET A 294 -9.27 -5.20 -15.94
N ASP A 295 -8.82 -4.38 -16.90
CA ASP A 295 -7.41 -3.99 -17.06
C ASP A 295 -7.04 -2.77 -16.21
N ASN A 296 -7.12 -2.91 -14.89
CA ASN A 296 -6.81 -1.81 -13.97
C ASN A 296 -5.34 -1.40 -14.10
N GLN A 297 -5.08 -0.13 -14.47
CA GLN A 297 -3.71 0.41 -14.53
C GLN A 297 -3.17 0.78 -13.15
N MET A 298 -3.99 1.38 -12.31
CA MET A 298 -3.68 1.83 -10.94
C MET A 298 -4.99 2.06 -10.18
N GLY A 299 -4.94 2.03 -8.84
CA GLY A 299 -6.11 2.20 -7.97
C GLY A 299 -6.56 0.93 -7.25
N GLY A 300 -6.04 -0.22 -7.67
CA GLY A 300 -6.35 -1.52 -7.06
C GLY A 300 -7.75 -2.03 -7.40
N ALA A 301 -8.15 -3.09 -6.70
CA ALA A 301 -9.46 -3.72 -6.80
C ALA A 301 -9.88 -4.25 -5.41
N MET A 302 -11.17 -4.54 -5.23
CA MET A 302 -11.72 -5.13 -4.02
C MET A 302 -12.32 -6.50 -4.29
N LEU A 303 -11.96 -7.51 -3.49
CA LEU A 303 -12.66 -8.78 -3.43
C LEU A 303 -13.64 -8.75 -2.24
N LEU A 304 -14.93 -8.93 -2.53
CA LEU A 304 -16.00 -9.01 -1.55
C LEU A 304 -17.07 -9.99 -2.05
N ASP A 305 -17.52 -10.90 -1.18
CA ASP A 305 -18.65 -11.81 -1.42
C ASP A 305 -18.61 -12.54 -2.76
N GLY A 306 -17.43 -13.05 -3.13
CA GLY A 306 -17.24 -13.79 -4.38
C GLY A 306 -17.20 -12.91 -5.64
N CYS A 307 -17.01 -11.59 -5.49
CA CYS A 307 -16.93 -10.64 -6.58
C CYS A 307 -15.68 -9.75 -6.48
N ILE A 308 -15.03 -9.52 -7.63
CA ILE A 308 -13.94 -8.55 -7.77
C ILE A 308 -14.51 -7.26 -8.37
N TYR A 309 -14.26 -6.14 -7.69
CA TYR A 309 -14.66 -4.81 -8.11
C TYR A 309 -13.44 -3.96 -8.44
N GLY A 310 -13.40 -3.38 -9.63
CA GLY A 310 -12.28 -2.51 -10.02
C GLY A 310 -12.51 -1.81 -11.35
N SER A 311 -11.73 -0.74 -11.60
CA SER A 311 -11.78 -0.02 -12.87
C SER A 311 -10.88 -0.64 -13.93
N GLY A 312 -11.12 -0.32 -15.20
CA GLY A 312 -10.28 -0.74 -16.33
C GLY A 312 -9.74 0.42 -17.15
N HIS A 313 -8.47 0.34 -17.56
CA HIS A 313 -7.76 1.43 -18.23
C HIS A 313 -8.11 1.53 -19.72
N LYS A 314 -7.80 0.51 -20.53
CA LYS A 314 -8.18 0.50 -21.96
C LYS A 314 -9.65 0.16 -22.13
N SER A 315 -10.18 -0.74 -21.31
CA SER A 315 -11.58 -1.16 -21.31
C SER A 315 -12.53 -0.04 -20.86
N ARG A 316 -12.05 0.89 -20.02
CA ARG A 316 -12.75 2.05 -19.44
C ARG A 316 -13.93 1.68 -18.53
N GLY A 317 -14.04 2.38 -17.41
CA GLY A 317 -15.16 2.22 -16.49
C GLY A 317 -14.90 1.18 -15.40
N TRP A 318 -15.96 0.80 -14.70
CA TRP A 318 -15.95 -0.07 -13.54
C TRP A 318 -16.57 -1.42 -13.86
N PHE A 319 -15.99 -2.46 -13.27
CA PHE A 319 -16.37 -3.85 -13.50
C PHE A 319 -16.66 -4.54 -12.17
N CYS A 320 -17.63 -5.46 -12.21
CA CYS A 320 -17.74 -6.53 -11.24
C CYS A 320 -17.51 -7.86 -11.97
N LEU A 321 -16.52 -8.61 -11.52
CA LEU A 321 -16.23 -9.95 -12.00
C LEU A 321 -16.60 -10.99 -10.96
N ASP A 322 -17.09 -12.14 -11.39
CA ASP A 322 -17.22 -13.31 -10.54
C ASP A 322 -15.84 -13.86 -10.16
N TRP A 323 -15.60 -14.10 -8.87
CA TRP A 323 -14.32 -14.59 -8.36
C TRP A 323 -14.00 -15.99 -8.86
N GLU A 324 -14.98 -16.87 -9.04
CA GLU A 324 -14.73 -18.25 -9.41
C GLU A 324 -14.53 -18.43 -10.90
N THR A 325 -15.26 -17.68 -11.72
CA THR A 325 -15.29 -17.88 -13.18
C THR A 325 -14.59 -16.78 -13.97
N GLY A 326 -14.40 -15.59 -13.39
CA GLY A 326 -13.92 -14.41 -14.10
C GLY A 326 -14.97 -13.77 -15.02
N GLU A 327 -16.22 -14.26 -14.98
CA GLU A 327 -17.33 -13.70 -15.75
C GLU A 327 -17.63 -12.27 -15.32
N GLU A 328 -17.88 -11.38 -16.28
CA GLU A 328 -18.33 -10.02 -16.01
C GLU A 328 -19.81 -10.06 -15.63
N LYS A 329 -20.12 -9.67 -14.39
CA LYS A 329 -21.50 -9.53 -13.91
C LYS A 329 -22.10 -8.21 -14.36
N TRP A 330 -21.30 -7.14 -14.33
CA TRP A 330 -21.70 -5.84 -14.86
C TRP A 330 -20.49 -4.98 -15.23
N HIS A 331 -20.76 -3.99 -16.08
CA HIS A 331 -19.87 -2.90 -16.47
C HIS A 331 -20.64 -1.57 -16.38
N SER A 332 -19.98 -0.52 -15.88
CA SER A 332 -20.54 0.84 -15.85
C SER A 332 -19.49 1.89 -16.18
N THR A 333 -19.91 2.98 -16.83
CA THR A 333 -19.09 4.14 -17.17
C THR A 333 -19.49 5.40 -16.39
N ASP A 334 -20.31 5.27 -15.34
CA ASP A 334 -20.86 6.38 -14.55
C ASP A 334 -19.81 7.11 -13.69
N MET A 335 -18.61 6.54 -13.57
CA MET A 335 -17.46 7.09 -12.86
C MET A 335 -16.18 6.92 -13.69
N GLY A 336 -15.26 7.89 -13.58
CA GLY A 336 -13.89 7.73 -14.07
C GLY A 336 -13.15 6.59 -13.38
N ASN A 337 -12.04 6.16 -13.98
CA ASN A 337 -11.18 5.13 -13.39
C ASN A 337 -10.52 5.65 -12.12
N GLY A 338 -10.14 4.77 -11.18
CA GLY A 338 -9.36 5.24 -10.04
C GLY A 338 -9.29 4.26 -8.88
N ALA A 339 -9.02 4.81 -7.70
CA ALA A 339 -8.81 4.04 -6.50
C ALA A 339 -10.14 3.58 -5.88
N ILE A 340 -10.12 2.36 -5.34
CA ILE A 340 -11.21 1.80 -4.55
C ILE A 340 -10.70 1.31 -3.20
N ILE A 341 -11.46 1.65 -2.15
CA ILE A 341 -11.31 1.15 -0.79
C ILE A 341 -12.67 0.74 -0.23
N MET A 342 -12.66 -0.05 0.83
CA MET A 342 -13.84 -0.37 1.62
C MET A 342 -13.79 0.39 2.95
N ALA A 343 -14.87 1.09 3.28
CA ALA A 343 -15.09 1.74 4.55
C ALA A 343 -16.33 1.10 5.18
N GLY A 344 -16.16 0.37 6.29
CA GLY A 344 -17.25 -0.41 6.88
C GLY A 344 -17.85 -1.38 5.87
N ASP A 345 -19.11 -1.17 5.50
CA ASP A 345 -19.89 -1.99 4.57
C ASP A 345 -20.02 -1.41 3.15
N LYS A 346 -19.34 -0.29 2.85
CA LYS A 346 -19.46 0.43 1.57
C LYS A 346 -18.12 0.62 0.89
N PHE A 347 -18.16 0.82 -0.42
CA PHE A 347 -17.00 1.27 -1.17
C PHE A 347 -16.89 2.79 -1.17
N ILE A 348 -15.66 3.28 -1.08
CA ILE A 348 -15.32 4.65 -1.44
C ILE A 348 -14.46 4.59 -2.69
N ILE A 349 -14.91 5.29 -3.73
CA ILE A 349 -14.23 5.38 -5.02
C ILE A 349 -13.73 6.79 -5.23
N TYR A 350 -12.46 6.92 -5.61
CA TYR A 350 -11.84 8.20 -5.97
C TYR A 350 -11.25 8.10 -7.37
N SER A 351 -11.86 8.82 -8.32
CA SER A 351 -11.47 8.75 -9.73
C SER A 351 -10.33 9.70 -10.09
N ASP A 352 -9.63 9.37 -11.17
CA ASP A 352 -8.59 10.18 -11.81
C ASP A 352 -9.11 11.53 -12.35
N ARG A 353 -10.44 11.73 -12.35
CA ARG A 353 -11.15 12.99 -12.68
C ARG A 353 -11.55 13.80 -11.45
N GLY A 354 -11.15 13.36 -10.25
CA GLY A 354 -11.44 14.02 -8.99
C GLY A 354 -12.84 13.76 -8.45
N GLU A 355 -13.55 12.77 -9.00
CA GLU A 355 -14.86 12.36 -8.49
C GLU A 355 -14.67 11.49 -7.25
N LEU A 356 -15.42 11.78 -6.20
CA LEU A 356 -15.43 11.00 -4.96
C LEU A 356 -16.83 10.45 -4.74
N ALA A 357 -16.96 9.14 -4.57
CA ALA A 357 -18.27 8.48 -4.47
C ALA A 357 -18.34 7.48 -3.31
N LEU A 358 -19.52 7.43 -2.68
CA LEU A 358 -19.94 6.37 -1.78
C LEU A 358 -20.79 5.40 -2.58
N VAL A 359 -20.39 4.13 -2.61
CA VAL A 359 -20.99 3.11 -3.46
C VAL A 359 -21.38 1.91 -2.61
N LYS A 360 -22.59 1.40 -2.81
CA LYS A 360 -23.05 0.15 -2.19
C LYS A 360 -22.45 -1.02 -3.00
N PRO A 361 -21.75 -1.96 -2.35
CA PRO A 361 -21.34 -3.19 -3.02
C PRO A 361 -22.56 -3.99 -3.48
N ASP A 362 -22.63 -4.27 -4.77
CA ASP A 362 -23.74 -5.02 -5.37
C ASP A 362 -23.21 -5.79 -6.59
N ALA A 363 -23.47 -7.11 -6.64
CA ALA A 363 -23.01 -7.98 -7.72
C ALA A 363 -23.84 -7.84 -9.01
N THR A 364 -24.96 -7.12 -8.99
CA THR A 364 -25.92 -7.00 -10.10
C THR A 364 -25.90 -5.64 -10.80
N LYS A 365 -25.38 -4.60 -10.13
CA LYS A 365 -25.30 -3.23 -10.67
C LYS A 365 -24.20 -2.42 -9.99
N PHE A 366 -23.83 -1.30 -10.63
CA PHE A 366 -22.98 -0.30 -10.00
C PHE A 366 -23.84 0.72 -9.22
N ASP A 367 -23.95 0.56 -7.91
CA ASP A 367 -24.93 1.27 -7.08
C ASP A 367 -24.32 2.49 -6.34
N ILE A 368 -24.20 3.61 -7.06
CA ILE A 368 -23.70 4.88 -6.48
C ILE A 368 -24.77 5.48 -5.55
N ILE A 369 -24.43 5.62 -4.27
CA ILE A 369 -25.30 6.23 -3.26
C ILE A 369 -25.13 7.75 -3.23
N SER A 370 -23.90 8.22 -3.32
CA SER A 370 -23.56 9.65 -3.28
C SER A 370 -22.29 9.92 -4.06
N LYS A 371 -22.19 11.12 -4.63
CA LYS A 371 -21.06 11.54 -5.45
C LYS A 371 -20.82 13.04 -5.27
N THR A 372 -19.55 13.42 -5.16
CA THR A 372 -19.07 14.80 -5.12
C THR A 372 -17.77 14.93 -5.91
N LYS A 373 -17.14 16.11 -5.89
CA LYS A 373 -15.81 16.35 -6.43
C LYS A 373 -14.87 16.86 -5.34
N VAL A 374 -13.62 16.39 -5.37
CA VAL A 374 -12.56 16.93 -4.53
C VAL A 374 -12.26 18.38 -4.95
N LYS A 375 -12.37 19.31 -4.00
CA LYS A 375 -12.33 20.77 -4.26
C LYS A 375 -10.95 21.40 -4.04
N TYR A 376 -10.05 20.69 -3.35
CA TYR A 376 -8.74 21.18 -2.90
C TYR A 376 -7.61 20.46 -3.62
N GLY A 377 -6.41 21.04 -3.63
CA GLY A 377 -5.24 20.49 -4.31
C GLY A 377 -5.21 20.72 -5.83
N SER A 378 -4.19 20.17 -6.46
CA SER A 378 -3.91 20.32 -7.89
C SER A 378 -3.18 19.09 -8.44
N ALA A 379 -3.10 18.98 -9.77
CA ALA A 379 -2.47 17.88 -10.52
C ALA A 379 -3.31 16.59 -10.57
N GLN A 380 -2.70 15.42 -10.52
CA GLN A 380 -3.38 14.14 -10.74
C GLN A 380 -4.03 13.58 -9.46
N HIS A 381 -5.20 12.96 -9.63
CA HIS A 381 -5.97 12.32 -8.56
C HIS A 381 -5.59 10.83 -8.41
N TRP A 382 -4.32 10.53 -8.14
CA TRP A 382 -3.81 9.15 -8.13
C TRP A 382 -3.60 8.53 -6.74
N ALA A 383 -3.62 9.33 -5.68
CA ALA A 383 -3.41 8.83 -4.33
C ALA A 383 -4.61 8.00 -3.85
N HIS A 384 -4.37 6.85 -3.23
CA HIS A 384 -5.46 6.08 -2.64
C HIS A 384 -6.03 6.82 -1.41
N PRO A 385 -7.36 6.89 -1.25
CA PRO A 385 -7.94 7.37 -0.02
C PRO A 385 -7.64 6.41 1.14
N VAL A 386 -7.66 6.93 2.37
CA VAL A 386 -7.50 6.15 3.61
C VAL A 386 -8.60 6.52 4.58
N VAL A 387 -9.16 5.54 5.29
CA VAL A 387 -10.10 5.82 6.39
C VAL A 387 -9.44 5.48 7.71
N HIS A 388 -9.49 6.42 8.66
CA HIS A 388 -8.99 6.26 10.01
C HIS A 388 -9.93 6.99 10.98
N ASN A 389 -10.36 6.31 12.05
CA ASN A 389 -11.25 6.86 13.08
C ASN A 389 -12.51 7.58 12.53
N GLY A 390 -13.16 7.01 11.50
CA GLY A 390 -14.37 7.58 10.91
C GLY A 390 -14.15 8.83 10.03
N ILE A 391 -12.89 9.16 9.73
CA ILE A 391 -12.47 10.26 8.86
C ILE A 391 -11.87 9.66 7.59
N LEU A 392 -12.30 10.18 6.44
CA LEU A 392 -11.73 9.88 5.14
C LEU A 392 -10.65 10.90 4.80
N TYR A 393 -9.44 10.41 4.55
CA TYR A 393 -8.31 11.21 4.14
C TYR A 393 -8.05 11.04 2.65
N VAL A 394 -8.03 12.15 1.93
CA VAL A 394 -7.76 12.19 0.49
C VAL A 394 -6.59 13.11 0.23
N ARG A 395 -5.60 12.61 -0.51
CA ARG A 395 -4.55 13.46 -1.08
C ARG A 395 -4.89 13.85 -2.52
N HIS A 396 -4.64 15.11 -2.86
CA HIS A 396 -4.65 15.61 -4.23
C HIS A 396 -3.43 16.52 -4.44
N GLY A 397 -2.38 15.96 -5.06
CA GLY A 397 -1.10 16.64 -5.24
C GLY A 397 -0.52 17.14 -3.91
N LYS A 398 -0.49 18.46 -3.75
CA LYS A 398 0.02 19.16 -2.56
C LYS A 398 -0.97 19.28 -1.40
N SER A 399 -2.19 18.79 -1.56
CA SER A 399 -3.24 18.90 -0.54
C SER A 399 -3.51 17.57 0.16
N LEU A 400 -3.62 17.58 1.48
CA LEU A 400 -4.21 16.52 2.29
C LEU A 400 -5.52 17.02 2.89
N ILE A 401 -6.61 16.29 2.69
CA ILE A 401 -7.97 16.70 3.03
C ILE A 401 -8.59 15.65 3.94
N ALA A 402 -9.20 16.08 5.03
CA ALA A 402 -9.92 15.22 5.97
C ALA A 402 -11.43 15.48 5.88
N TYR A 403 -12.18 14.44 5.54
CA TYR A 403 -13.63 14.46 5.42
C TYR A 403 -14.27 13.67 6.55
N LYS A 404 -15.28 14.24 7.21
CA LYS A 404 -16.12 13.53 8.16
C LYS A 404 -17.07 12.59 7.41
N ILE A 405 -16.89 11.28 7.60
CA ILE A 405 -17.72 10.26 6.92
C ILE A 405 -18.52 9.40 7.89
N SER A 406 -18.40 9.62 9.20
CA SER A 406 -19.14 8.89 10.24
C SER A 406 -19.81 9.87 11.22
N THR A 407 -20.92 9.45 11.84
CA THR A 407 -21.69 10.27 12.80
C THR A 407 -21.13 10.24 14.21
#